data_AF-A0A7X7Z803-F1
#
_entry.id   AF-A0A7X7Z803-F1
#
_cell.length_a   1.000
_cell.length_b   1.000
_cell.length_c   1.000
_cell.angle_alpha   90.00
_cell.angle_beta   90.00
_cell.angle_gamma   90.00
#
_symmetry.space_group_name_H-M   'P 1'
#
loop_
_entity.id
_entity.type
_entity.pdbx_description
1 polymer ?
#
loop_
_entity_poly.entity_id
_entity_poly.type
_entity_poly.pdbx_seq_one_letter_code
_entity_poly.pdbx_strand_id
1 'polypeptide(L)'
;MNNLTQMELAVALNYSDKAISKWERGESLPDIYVLSLIADFYNITVNDLISDQLGENKKIYQAEKIISLLSTVVIYTIATISFVFLIISNFRVSRPWLVFIYALPFSAFVLIFFRKKWNSRLYELIIGTILIWTIALSLHLTFYPRVDKMWMIYIVCIPLQLILLSWFILKVYYKK
;
A
#
# COMPACT_ATOMS: atom_id res chain seq x y z
N MET A 1 -22.01 24.93 -2.79
CA MET A 1 -22.59 24.84 -4.13
C MET A 1 -23.60 25.98 -4.25
N ASN A 2 -23.52 26.78 -5.30
CA ASN A 2 -24.38 27.96 -5.48
C ASN A 2 -25.86 27.55 -5.35
N ASN A 3 -26.65 28.36 -4.64
CA ASN A 3 -28.09 28.17 -4.42
C ASN A 3 -28.90 28.42 -5.71
N LEU A 4 -28.55 27.75 -6.81
CA LEU A 4 -29.32 27.76 -8.04
C LEU A 4 -30.28 26.59 -8.02
N THR A 5 -31.53 26.86 -8.37
CA THR A 5 -32.54 25.82 -8.53
C THR A 5 -32.23 24.98 -9.80
N GLN A 6 -32.62 23.70 -9.82
CA GLN A 6 -32.45 22.83 -10.99
C GLN A 6 -33.01 23.46 -12.28
N MET A 7 -34.09 24.25 -12.13
CA MET A 7 -34.74 25.01 -13.19
C MET A 7 -33.85 26.15 -13.73
N GLU A 8 -33.17 26.90 -12.87
CA GLU A 8 -32.26 27.98 -13.31
C GLU A 8 -31.03 27.42 -14.04
N LEU A 9 -30.53 26.28 -13.56
CA LEU A 9 -29.45 25.53 -14.18
C LEU A 9 -29.86 24.97 -15.56
N ALA A 10 -31.10 24.47 -15.66
CA ALA A 10 -31.71 23.99 -16.91
C ALA A 10 -31.80 25.09 -17.97
N VAL A 11 -32.22 26.29 -17.57
CA VAL A 11 -32.30 27.46 -18.46
C VAL A 11 -30.91 27.90 -18.91
N ALA A 12 -29.93 27.95 -18.00
CA ALA A 12 -28.57 28.39 -18.33
C ALA A 12 -27.84 27.42 -19.28
N LEU A 13 -28.06 26.10 -19.12
CA LEU A 13 -27.44 25.08 -19.96
C LEU A 13 -28.26 24.76 -21.22
N ASN A 14 -29.46 25.32 -21.36
CA ASN A 14 -30.43 25.01 -22.43
C ASN A 14 -30.82 23.52 -22.49
N TYR A 15 -31.01 22.91 -21.32
CA TYR A 15 -31.45 21.52 -21.15
C TYR A 15 -32.76 21.45 -20.38
N SER A 16 -33.48 20.33 -20.48
CA SER A 16 -34.67 20.12 -19.65
C SER A 16 -34.28 19.85 -18.20
N ASP A 17 -35.04 20.40 -17.24
CA ASP A 17 -34.91 20.10 -15.81
C ASP A 17 -34.89 18.58 -15.53
N LYS A 18 -35.73 17.81 -16.25
CA LYS A 18 -35.74 16.33 -16.20
C LYS A 18 -34.39 15.69 -16.54
N ALA A 19 -33.60 16.29 -17.44
CA ALA A 19 -32.28 15.78 -17.83
C ALA A 19 -31.25 16.06 -16.72
N ILE A 20 -31.25 17.27 -16.16
CA ILE A 20 -30.39 17.65 -15.02
C ILE A 20 -30.71 16.79 -13.81
N SER A 21 -31.99 16.59 -13.51
CA SER A 21 -32.46 15.73 -12.43
C SER A 21 -31.97 14.28 -12.57
N LYS A 22 -31.84 13.75 -13.81
CA LYS A 22 -31.25 12.42 -14.06
C LYS A 22 -29.73 12.41 -13.90
N TRP A 23 -29.04 13.51 -14.24
CA TRP A 23 -27.59 13.63 -14.05
C TRP A 23 -27.23 13.71 -12.56
N GLU A 24 -27.97 14.50 -11.78
CA GLU A 24 -27.75 14.61 -10.33
C GLU A 24 -28.02 13.30 -9.58
N ARG A 25 -28.98 12.48 -10.06
CA ARG A 25 -29.24 11.14 -9.51
C ARG A 25 -28.28 10.06 -10.01
N GLY A 26 -27.39 10.36 -10.96
CA GLY A 26 -26.50 9.37 -11.57
C GLY A 26 -27.19 8.35 -12.48
N GLU A 27 -28.44 8.59 -12.88
CA GLU A 27 -29.23 7.71 -13.76
C GLU A 27 -28.81 7.82 -15.23
N SER A 28 -28.14 8.91 -15.60
CA SER A 28 -27.56 9.12 -16.92
C SER A 28 -26.36 10.04 -16.83
N LEU A 29 -25.41 9.91 -17.76
CA LEU A 29 -24.25 10.80 -17.85
C LEU A 29 -24.49 11.87 -18.93
N PRO A 30 -24.19 13.14 -18.66
CA PRO A 30 -24.19 14.18 -19.70
C PRO A 30 -23.10 13.91 -20.74
N ASP A 31 -23.30 14.43 -21.96
CA ASP A 31 -22.28 14.38 -23.02
C ASP A 31 -21.05 15.24 -22.65
N ILE A 32 -19.90 14.95 -23.25
CA ILE A 32 -18.62 15.64 -23.01
C ILE A 32 -18.77 17.15 -23.24
N TYR A 33 -19.53 17.54 -24.26
CA TYR A 33 -19.83 18.94 -24.55
C TYR A 33 -20.60 19.63 -23.40
N VAL A 34 -21.55 18.92 -22.79
CA VAL A 34 -22.34 19.43 -21.66
C VAL A 34 -21.48 19.51 -20.40
N LEU A 35 -20.58 18.53 -20.18
CA LEU A 35 -19.61 18.58 -19.09
C LEU A 35 -18.68 19.79 -19.20
N SER A 36 -18.19 20.14 -20.40
CA SER A 36 -17.43 21.39 -20.59
C SER A 36 -18.26 22.62 -20.28
N LEU A 37 -19.53 22.65 -20.68
CA LEU A 37 -20.40 23.80 -20.46
C LEU A 37 -20.73 24.01 -18.98
N ILE A 38 -20.94 22.91 -18.24
CA ILE A 38 -21.10 22.94 -16.77
C ILE A 38 -19.81 23.41 -16.10
N ALA A 39 -18.65 22.93 -16.56
CA ALA A 39 -17.35 23.32 -16.02
C ALA A 39 -17.11 24.83 -16.20
N ASP A 40 -17.37 25.35 -17.40
CA ASP A 40 -17.27 26.78 -17.71
C ASP A 40 -18.26 27.61 -16.90
N PHE A 41 -19.50 27.14 -16.73
CA PHE A 41 -20.53 27.82 -15.94
C PHE A 41 -20.15 27.95 -14.45
N TYR A 42 -19.53 26.92 -13.88
CA TYR A 42 -19.04 26.93 -12.50
C TYR A 42 -17.61 27.45 -12.35
N ASN A 43 -16.97 27.86 -13.45
CA ASN A 43 -15.59 28.35 -13.51
C ASN A 43 -14.58 27.35 -12.88
N ILE A 44 -14.82 26.06 -13.11
CA ILE A 44 -13.98 24.92 -12.71
C ILE A 44 -13.54 24.16 -13.96
N THR A 45 -12.61 23.22 -13.84
CA THR A 45 -12.24 22.39 -15.00
C THR A 45 -13.16 21.17 -15.12
N VAL A 46 -13.30 20.61 -16.33
CA VAL A 46 -14.01 19.32 -16.53
C VAL A 46 -13.39 18.21 -15.67
N ASN A 47 -12.07 18.28 -15.46
CA ASN A 47 -11.39 17.39 -14.52
C ASN A 47 -11.96 17.52 -13.12
N ASP A 48 -12.28 18.73 -12.64
CA ASP A 48 -12.83 18.94 -11.29
C ASP A 48 -14.22 18.32 -11.12
N LEU A 49 -15.07 18.37 -12.15
CA LEU A 49 -16.40 17.71 -12.16
C LEU A 49 -16.31 16.18 -12.04
N ILE A 50 -15.26 15.59 -12.61
CA ILE A 50 -15.00 14.14 -12.59
C ILE A 50 -14.12 13.76 -11.38
N SER A 51 -13.42 14.74 -10.80
CA SER A 51 -12.37 14.54 -9.79
C SER A 51 -12.88 14.16 -8.41
N ASP A 52 -14.18 14.19 -8.13
CA ASP A 52 -14.68 13.81 -6.80
C ASP A 52 -14.29 12.35 -6.47
N GLN A 53 -14.20 11.50 -7.51
CA GLN A 53 -13.62 10.15 -7.41
C GLN A 53 -12.12 10.14 -7.09
N LEU A 54 -11.35 11.17 -7.46
CA LEU A 54 -9.93 11.30 -7.08
C LEU A 54 -9.78 11.60 -5.58
N GLY A 55 -10.70 12.36 -4.99
CA GLY A 55 -10.74 12.65 -3.56
C GLY A 55 -11.01 11.40 -2.72
N GLU A 56 -12.00 10.59 -3.12
CA GLU A 56 -12.30 9.31 -2.47
C GLU A 56 -11.15 8.30 -2.62
N ASN A 57 -10.57 8.17 -3.81
CA ASN A 57 -9.41 7.30 -4.03
C ASN A 57 -8.19 7.73 -3.19
N LYS A 58 -7.96 9.03 -3.00
CA LYS A 58 -6.92 9.54 -2.09
C LYS A 58 -7.19 9.18 -0.63
N LYS A 59 -8.43 9.32 -0.14
CA LYS A 59 -8.81 8.94 1.23
C LYS A 59 -8.65 7.43 1.46
N ILE A 60 -9.08 6.61 0.49
CA ILE A 60 -8.94 5.16 0.50
C ILE A 60 -7.45 4.76 0.56
N TYR A 61 -6.61 5.35 -0.28
CA TYR A 61 -5.16 5.13 -0.27
C TYR A 61 -4.50 5.52 1.07
N GLN A 62 -4.90 6.65 1.66
CA GLN A 62 -4.39 7.08 2.97
C GLN A 62 -4.80 6.12 4.09
N ALA A 63 -6.06 5.70 4.12
CA ALA A 63 -6.54 4.72 5.09
C ALA A 63 -5.75 3.40 4.99
N GLU A 64 -5.47 2.93 3.78
CA GLU A 64 -4.68 1.72 3.54
C GLU A 64 -3.23 1.84 3.99
N LYS A 65 -2.60 2.99 3.74
CA LYS A 65 -1.26 3.28 4.25
C LYS A 65 -1.23 3.24 5.78
N ILE A 66 -2.25 3.78 6.43
CA ILE A 66 -2.40 3.73 7.89
C ILE A 66 -2.62 2.28 8.36
N ILE A 67 -3.47 1.50 7.69
CA ILE A 67 -3.70 0.08 8.02
C ILE A 67 -2.40 -0.72 7.91
N SER A 68 -1.62 -0.51 6.85
CA SER A 68 -0.30 -1.15 6.67
C SER A 68 0.66 -0.78 7.80
N LEU A 69 0.69 0.49 8.21
CA LEU A 69 1.52 0.96 9.33
C LEU A 69 1.07 0.32 10.65
N LEU A 70 -0.23 0.32 10.93
CA LEU A 70 -0.80 -0.30 12.13
C LEU A 70 -0.49 -1.79 12.21
N SER A 71 -0.60 -2.52 11.09
CA SER A 71 -0.25 -3.94 11.04
C SER A 71 1.22 -4.20 11.40
N THR A 72 2.12 -3.29 11.01
CA THR A 72 3.54 -3.37 11.36
C THR A 72 3.75 -3.15 12.85
N VAL A 73 3.06 -2.16 13.44
CA VAL A 73 3.12 -1.87 14.88
C VAL A 73 2.68 -3.08 15.71
N VAL A 74 1.61 -3.77 15.30
CA VAL A 74 1.13 -4.98 15.99
C VAL A 74 2.23 -6.05 16.11
N ILE A 75 3.04 -6.23 15.08
CA ILE A 75 4.15 -7.20 15.08
C ILE A 75 5.19 -6.84 16.14
N TYR A 76 5.53 -5.56 16.26
CA TYR A 76 6.47 -5.10 17.29
C TYR A 76 5.87 -5.17 18.70
N THR A 77 4.56 -4.93 18.85
CA THR A 77 3.86 -5.14 20.12
C THR A 77 3.89 -6.61 20.55
N ILE A 78 3.69 -7.55 19.61
CA ILE A 78 3.82 -8.98 19.90
C ILE A 78 5.27 -9.32 20.30
N ALA A 79 6.25 -8.75 19.61
CA ALA A 79 7.67 -8.95 19.91
C ALA A 79 8.03 -8.42 21.31
N THR A 80 7.52 -7.25 21.73
CA THR A 80 7.78 -6.70 23.07
C THR A 80 7.12 -7.53 24.16
N ILE A 81 5.86 -7.96 23.96
CA ILE A 81 5.17 -8.85 24.91
C ILE A 81 5.94 -10.15 25.07
N SER A 82 6.35 -10.77 23.96
CA SER A 82 7.15 -12.00 23.98
C SER A 82 8.50 -11.80 24.70
N PHE A 83 9.19 -10.69 24.43
CA PHE A 83 10.44 -10.35 25.12
C PHE A 83 10.27 -10.21 26.63
N VAL A 84 9.25 -9.47 27.07
CA VAL A 84 8.94 -9.29 28.50
C VAL A 84 8.56 -10.62 29.15
N PHE A 85 7.75 -11.44 28.47
CA PHE A 85 7.38 -12.78 28.95
C PHE A 85 8.61 -13.68 29.15
N LEU A 86 9.55 -13.69 28.19
CA LEU A 86 10.78 -14.48 28.29
C LEU A 86 11.65 -14.08 29.50
N ILE A 87 11.67 -12.79 29.86
CA ILE A 87 12.40 -12.28 31.02
C ILE A 87 11.69 -12.65 32.33
N ILE A 88 10.37 -12.43 32.42
CA ILE A 88 9.60 -12.65 33.65
C ILE A 88 9.53 -14.14 34.01
N SER A 89 9.32 -15.01 33.02
CA SER A 89 9.26 -16.45 33.24
C SER A 89 10.61 -17.07 33.65
N ASN A 90 11.67 -16.26 33.77
CA ASN A 90 13.03 -16.65 34.12
C ASN A 90 13.56 -17.82 33.27
N PHE A 91 13.09 -17.87 32.01
CA PHE A 91 13.57 -18.83 31.04
C PHE A 91 15.05 -18.55 30.81
N ARG A 92 15.92 -19.56 30.97
CA ARG A 92 17.37 -19.46 30.69
C ARG A 92 17.64 -19.42 29.19
N VAL A 93 17.02 -18.49 28.48
CA VAL A 93 17.30 -18.23 27.07
C VAL A 93 18.53 -17.34 27.00
N SER A 94 19.57 -17.81 26.31
CA SER A 94 20.84 -17.09 26.24
C SER A 94 20.74 -15.71 25.58
N ARG A 95 19.73 -15.49 24.71
CA ARG A 95 19.57 -14.26 23.91
C ARG A 95 18.10 -13.91 23.63
N PRO A 96 17.36 -13.36 24.60
CA PRO A 96 15.95 -12.98 24.41
C PRO A 96 15.76 -11.85 23.39
N TRP A 97 16.77 -11.01 23.17
CA TRP A 97 16.74 -9.90 22.20
C TRP A 97 16.57 -10.34 20.74
N LEU A 98 16.80 -11.61 20.41
CA LEU A 98 16.60 -12.15 19.05
C LEU A 98 15.15 -12.02 18.57
N VAL A 99 14.17 -11.95 19.48
CA VAL A 99 12.76 -11.75 19.14
C VAL A 99 12.54 -10.49 18.30
N PHE A 100 13.30 -9.41 18.56
CA PHE A 100 13.23 -8.19 17.75
C PHE A 100 13.80 -8.35 16.35
N ILE A 101 14.82 -9.21 16.18
CA ILE A 101 15.38 -9.49 14.87
C ILE A 101 14.41 -10.33 14.05
N TYR A 102 13.71 -11.29 14.67
CA TYR A 102 12.66 -12.06 14.00
C TYR A 102 11.41 -11.23 13.65
N ALA A 103 11.19 -10.09 14.32
CA ALA A 103 10.12 -9.15 13.94
C ALA A 103 10.37 -8.46 12.59
N LEU A 104 11.63 -8.31 12.16
CA LEU A 104 11.99 -7.70 10.87
C LEU A 104 11.51 -8.51 9.65
N PRO A 105 11.83 -9.81 9.50
CA PRO A 105 11.33 -10.60 8.38
C PRO A 105 9.80 -10.76 8.43
N PHE A 106 9.21 -10.81 9.63
CA PHE A 106 7.76 -10.91 9.78
C PHE A 106 7.04 -9.62 9.34
N SER A 107 7.59 -8.44 9.66
CA SER A 107 7.05 -7.18 9.15
C SER A 107 7.20 -7.05 7.63
N ALA A 108 8.35 -7.45 7.06
CA ALA A 108 8.52 -7.50 5.61
C ALA A 108 7.49 -8.44 4.94
N PHE A 109 7.21 -9.60 5.54
CA PHE A 109 6.21 -10.55 5.05
C PHE A 109 4.79 -9.94 5.03
N VAL A 110 4.39 -9.25 6.10
CA VAL A 110 3.08 -8.57 6.16
C VAL A 110 2.98 -7.47 5.10
N LEU A 111 4.04 -6.69 4.88
CA LEU A 111 4.07 -5.64 3.86
C LEU A 111 3.94 -6.18 2.42
N ILE A 112 4.27 -7.46 2.16
CA ILE A 112 4.03 -8.12 0.87
C ILE A 112 2.53 -8.31 0.61
N PHE A 113 1.68 -8.50 1.61
CA PHE A 113 0.23 -8.60 1.38
C PHE A 113 -0.38 -7.25 0.98
N PHE A 114 0.14 -6.15 1.51
CA PHE A 114 -0.26 -4.80 1.11
C PHE A 114 0.29 -4.38 -0.27
N ARG A 115 1.11 -5.23 -0.92
CA ARG A 115 1.67 -5.03 -2.28
C ARG A 115 0.63 -4.67 -3.33
N LYS A 116 -0.58 -5.27 -3.28
CA LYS A 116 -1.60 -5.09 -4.33
C LYS A 116 -2.03 -3.62 -4.49
N LYS A 117 -1.80 -2.78 -3.48
CA LYS A 117 -2.29 -1.40 -3.42
C LYS A 117 -1.28 -0.31 -3.75
N TRP A 118 0.02 -0.52 -3.50
CA TRP A 118 1.02 0.54 -3.68
C TRP A 118 1.64 0.64 -5.07
N ASN A 119 1.31 -0.29 -5.98
CA ASN A 119 1.60 -0.36 -7.44
C ASN A 119 2.99 0.15 -7.92
N SER A 120 3.94 0.37 -7.03
CA SER A 120 5.28 0.81 -7.33
C SER A 120 6.13 -0.44 -7.48
N ARG A 121 6.60 -0.66 -8.70
CA ARG A 121 7.38 -1.85 -9.05
C ARG A 121 8.63 -1.99 -8.17
N LEU A 122 9.20 -0.86 -7.73
CA LEU A 122 10.35 -0.81 -6.82
C LEU A 122 10.04 -1.30 -5.41
N TYR A 123 8.81 -1.10 -4.92
CA TYR A 123 8.41 -1.53 -3.57
C TYR A 123 8.51 -3.05 -3.41
N GLU A 124 8.12 -3.81 -4.43
CA GLU A 124 8.20 -5.27 -4.45
C GLU A 124 9.65 -5.76 -4.39
N LEU A 125 10.56 -5.11 -5.11
CA LEU A 125 11.99 -5.42 -5.06
C LEU A 125 12.60 -5.11 -3.69
N ILE A 126 12.33 -3.91 -3.17
CA ILE A 126 12.91 -3.44 -1.91
C ILE A 126 12.48 -4.37 -0.77
N ILE A 127 11.19 -4.70 -0.67
CA ILE A 127 10.69 -5.57 0.40
C ILE A 127 11.17 -7.01 0.23
N GLY A 128 11.20 -7.53 -1.00
CA GLY A 128 11.73 -8.87 -1.26
C GLY A 128 13.20 -8.98 -0.83
N THR A 129 13.99 -7.95 -1.12
CA THR A 129 15.40 -7.85 -0.69
C THR A 129 15.48 -7.82 0.84
N ILE A 130 14.75 -6.92 1.49
CA ILE A 130 14.75 -6.83 2.96
C ILE A 130 14.36 -8.17 3.59
N LEU A 131 13.36 -8.87 3.06
CA LEU A 131 12.92 -10.17 3.57
C LEU A 131 14.02 -11.23 3.48
N ILE A 132 14.67 -11.38 2.32
CA ILE A 132 15.73 -12.40 2.14
C ILE A 132 16.88 -12.17 3.11
N TRP A 133 17.36 -10.92 3.21
CA TRP A 133 18.53 -10.59 4.03
C TRP A 133 18.22 -10.61 5.53
N THR A 134 17.01 -10.22 5.94
CA THR A 134 16.61 -10.27 7.36
C THR A 134 16.36 -11.69 7.85
N ILE A 135 15.82 -12.58 7.00
CA ILE A 135 15.73 -14.02 7.31
C ILE A 135 17.13 -14.61 7.50
N ALA A 136 18.06 -14.36 6.55
CA ALA A 136 19.43 -14.85 6.66
C ALA A 136 20.15 -14.34 7.92
N LEU A 137 19.99 -13.05 8.24
CA LEU A 137 20.53 -12.45 9.45
C LEU A 137 19.95 -13.09 10.72
N SER A 138 18.63 -13.30 10.77
CA SER A 138 17.97 -13.94 11.92
C SER A 138 18.50 -15.36 12.17
N LEU A 139 18.67 -16.15 11.11
CA LEU A 139 19.21 -17.50 11.21
C LEU A 139 20.67 -17.49 11.67
N HIS A 140 21.50 -16.63 11.07
CA HIS A 140 22.90 -16.49 11.46
C HIS A 140 23.04 -16.16 12.95
N LEU A 141 22.31 -15.17 13.46
CA LEU A 141 22.40 -14.74 14.86
C LEU A 141 21.89 -15.77 15.87
N THR A 142 20.95 -16.63 15.47
CA THR A 142 20.46 -17.75 16.29
C THR A 142 21.50 -18.85 16.48
N PHE A 143 22.28 -19.13 15.43
CA PHE A 143 23.31 -20.19 15.46
C PHE A 143 24.72 -19.68 15.81
N TYR A 144 24.98 -18.38 15.78
CA TYR A 144 26.26 -17.81 16.19
C TYR A 144 26.47 -17.91 17.71
N PRO A 145 27.62 -18.34 18.26
CA PRO A 145 28.81 -18.90 17.62
C PRO A 145 28.82 -20.44 17.59
N ARG A 146 27.68 -21.12 17.82
CA ARG A 146 27.62 -22.59 17.88
C ARG A 146 28.05 -23.28 16.58
N VAL A 147 27.90 -22.60 15.44
CA VAL A 147 28.27 -23.12 14.12
C VAL A 147 29.07 -22.08 13.35
N ASP A 148 30.38 -22.27 13.24
CA ASP A 148 31.34 -21.31 12.66
C ASP A 148 31.07 -20.98 11.19
N LYS A 149 30.47 -21.90 10.43
CA LYS A 149 30.26 -21.77 8.97
C LYS A 149 28.88 -21.26 8.57
N MET A 150 28.08 -20.74 9.51
CA MET A 150 26.71 -20.25 9.21
C MET A 150 26.67 -19.06 8.24
N TRP A 151 27.79 -18.35 8.04
CA TRP A 151 27.90 -17.31 7.02
C TRP A 151 27.63 -17.81 5.60
N MET A 152 27.73 -19.13 5.33
CA MET A 152 27.41 -19.73 4.04
C MET A 152 25.93 -19.53 3.63
N ILE A 153 25.03 -19.24 4.58
CA ILE A 153 23.62 -18.93 4.27
C ILE A 153 23.51 -17.71 3.34
N TYR A 154 24.42 -16.73 3.45
CA TYR A 154 24.41 -15.56 2.55
C TYR A 154 24.74 -15.92 1.10
N ILE A 155 25.49 -17.00 0.86
CA ILE A 155 25.74 -17.49 -0.49
C ILE A 155 24.43 -17.95 -1.15
N VAL A 156 23.50 -18.52 -0.38
CA VAL A 156 22.16 -18.91 -0.86
C VAL A 156 21.27 -17.68 -1.12
N CYS A 157 21.47 -16.58 -0.40
CA CYS A 157 20.73 -15.33 -0.64
C CYS A 157 21.02 -14.69 -2.00
N ILE A 158 22.24 -14.86 -2.53
CA ILE A 158 22.65 -14.29 -3.81
C ILE A 158 21.80 -14.80 -4.99
N PRO A 159 21.65 -16.12 -5.24
CA PRO A 159 20.80 -16.61 -6.31
C PRO A 159 19.32 -16.28 -6.07
N LEU A 160 18.84 -16.27 -4.82
CA LEU A 160 17.47 -15.84 -4.51
C LEU A 160 17.22 -14.37 -4.89
N GLN A 161 18.18 -13.49 -4.62
CA GLN A 161 18.13 -12.09 -5.03
C GLN A 161 18.13 -11.94 -6.55
N LEU A 162 18.94 -12.74 -7.26
CA LEU A 162 18.98 -12.74 -8.73
C LEU A 162 17.64 -13.21 -9.34
N ILE A 163 16.97 -14.19 -8.73
CA ILE A 163 15.63 -14.64 -9.15
C ILE A 163 14.62 -13.49 -9.01
N LEU A 164 14.62 -12.78 -7.87
CA LEU A 164 13.75 -11.61 -7.67
C LEU A 164 14.01 -10.49 -8.69
N LEU A 165 15.29 -10.19 -8.97
CA LEU A 165 15.68 -9.21 -9.98
C LEU A 165 15.22 -9.62 -11.39
N SER A 166 15.41 -10.89 -11.74
CA SER A 166 14.98 -11.44 -13.04
C SER A 166 13.47 -11.36 -13.21
N TRP A 167 12.71 -11.71 -12.16
CA TRP A 167 11.26 -11.57 -12.14
C TRP A 167 10.82 -10.11 -12.32
N PHE A 168 11.50 -9.16 -11.66
CA PHE A 168 11.22 -7.74 -11.83
C PHE A 168 11.48 -7.26 -13.26
N ILE A 169 12.61 -7.64 -13.86
CA ILE A 169 12.94 -7.30 -15.25
C ILE A 169 11.86 -7.85 -16.19
N LEU A 170 11.43 -9.11 -16.00
CA LEU A 170 10.36 -9.73 -16.78
C LEU A 170 9.04 -8.96 -16.64
N LYS A 171 8.68 -8.56 -15.42
CA LYS A 171 7.47 -7.78 -15.14
C LYS A 171 7.50 -6.39 -15.76
N VAL A 172 8.68 -5.78 -15.89
CA VAL A 172 8.87 -4.51 -16.62
C VAL A 172 8.70 -4.72 -18.13
N TYR A 173 9.20 -5.83 -18.67
CA TYR A 173 9.18 -6.11 -20.11
C TYR A 173 7.81 -6.53 -20.65
N TYR A 174 7.06 -7.35 -19.91
CA TYR A 174 5.77 -7.92 -20.35
C TYR A 174 4.54 -7.02 -20.13
N LYS A 175 4.67 -5.93 -19.36
CA LYS A 175 3.54 -5.05 -19.00
C LYS A 175 3.54 -3.75 -19.82
N LYS A 176 3.82 -3.88 -21.12
CA LYS A 176 3.74 -2.83 -22.13
C LYS A 176 2.35 -2.84 -22.78
#